data_AF-K0F5E1-F1
#
_entry.id   AF-K0F5E1-F1
#
_cell.length_a   1.000
_cell.length_b   1.000
_cell.length_c   1.000
_cell.angle_alpha   90.00
_cell.angle_beta   90.00
_cell.angle_gamma   90.00
#
_symmetry.space_group_name_H-M   'P 1'
#
loop_
_entity.id
_entity.type
_entity.pdbx_description
1 polymer ?
#
loop_
_entity_poly.entity_id
_entity_poly.type
_entity_poly.pdbx_seq_one_letter_code
_entity_poly.pdbx_strand_id
1 'polypeptide(L)'
;MTTSVTAEAAMRWLHDEGLARLAGTGGGTAEALCAFTIEVATGTVIGYPVVGAGPGADVLTLAADALPAPQPSVGRLVIVGRTFAESILVVDLATVPSIAIDGAVPEATARAWVLQLLLNPQVTITTNSGAIGGAGLPRCSHTFIPGGGATIVNVDDKRLPVTAIRLSPAENGPDYADIAADGTGELYLGPRCWRLQQALLVDDEKWRSLAATLEQEQEQEQTA
;
A
#
# COMPACT_ATOMS: atom_id res chain seq x y z
N MET A 1 24.99 6.06 23.86
CA MET A 1 23.62 6.53 23.60
C MET A 1 23.11 5.74 22.41
N THR A 2 22.22 4.78 22.64
CA THR A 2 21.52 4.09 21.55
C THR A 2 20.50 5.06 20.98
N THR A 3 20.74 5.57 19.78
CA THR A 3 19.77 6.36 19.04
C THR A 3 18.54 5.49 18.80
N SER A 4 17.43 5.80 19.46
CA SER A 4 16.15 5.13 19.23
C SER A 4 15.75 5.30 17.76
N VAL A 5 15.42 4.21 17.10
CA VAL A 5 14.87 4.25 15.73
C VAL A 5 13.54 4.98 15.77
N THR A 6 13.34 5.94 14.86
CA THR A 6 12.06 6.64 14.73
C THR A 6 11.20 5.98 13.65
N ALA A 7 9.89 6.25 13.68
CA ALA A 7 8.96 5.73 12.68
C ALA A 7 9.35 6.21 11.27
N GLU A 8 9.82 7.44 11.12
CA GLU A 8 10.27 8.00 9.84
C GLU A 8 11.53 7.29 9.33
N ALA A 9 12.45 6.94 10.22
CA ALA A 9 13.63 6.15 9.85
C ALA A 9 13.23 4.74 9.38
N ALA A 10 12.26 4.12 10.07
CA ALA A 10 11.73 2.82 9.66
C ALA A 10 10.99 2.88 8.32
N MET A 11 10.16 3.91 8.08
CA MET A 11 9.49 4.11 6.79
C MET A 11 10.48 4.35 5.64
N ARG A 12 11.54 5.14 5.89
CA ARG A 12 12.60 5.36 4.90
C ARG A 12 13.29 4.05 4.55
N TRP A 13 13.70 3.27 5.55
CA TRP A 13 14.29 1.95 5.32
C TRP A 13 13.35 1.02 4.55
N LEU A 14 12.04 1.03 4.84
CA LEU A 14 11.07 0.24 4.09
C LEU A 14 11.04 0.61 2.61
N HIS A 15 11.03 1.91 2.28
CA HIS A 15 11.07 2.36 0.88
C HIS A 15 12.39 2.04 0.18
N ASP A 16 13.52 2.19 0.87
CA ASP A 16 14.85 2.00 0.28
C ASP A 16 15.16 0.50 0.02
N GLU A 17 14.73 -0.38 0.92
CA GLU A 17 15.10 -1.80 0.87
C GLU A 17 14.08 -2.75 1.50
N GLY A 18 13.43 -2.35 2.60
CA GLY A 18 12.62 -3.25 3.41
C GLY A 18 11.45 -3.89 2.65
N LEU A 19 10.73 -3.15 1.80
CA LEU A 19 9.66 -3.72 0.97
C LEU A 19 10.17 -4.82 0.02
N ALA A 20 11.35 -4.63 -0.57
CA ALA A 20 11.96 -5.62 -1.44
C ALA A 20 12.37 -6.89 -0.68
N ARG A 21 12.79 -6.75 0.58
CA ARG A 21 13.09 -7.89 1.46
C ARG A 21 11.82 -8.61 1.91
N LEU A 22 10.77 -7.87 2.26
CA LEU A 22 9.45 -8.45 2.62
C LEU A 22 8.86 -9.23 1.44
N ALA A 23 9.00 -8.76 0.20
CA ALA A 23 8.56 -9.52 -0.97
C ALA A 23 9.23 -10.91 -1.08
N GLY A 24 10.41 -11.10 -0.48
CA GLY A 24 11.12 -12.38 -0.43
C GLY A 24 10.64 -13.34 0.65
N THR A 25 9.89 -12.90 1.66
CA THR A 25 9.49 -13.77 2.78
C THR A 25 8.45 -14.81 2.37
N GLY A 26 7.58 -14.48 1.40
CA GLY A 26 6.55 -15.39 0.92
C GLY A 26 7.11 -16.67 0.26
N GLY A 27 8.37 -16.67 -0.19
CA GLY A 27 9.02 -17.86 -0.71
C GLY A 27 9.37 -18.92 0.35
N GLY A 28 9.37 -18.53 1.64
CA GLY A 28 9.69 -19.42 2.77
C GLY A 28 8.48 -19.94 3.53
N THR A 29 7.27 -19.46 3.24
CA THR A 29 6.05 -19.84 3.95
C THR A 29 5.16 -20.73 3.08
N ALA A 30 4.52 -21.73 3.67
CA ALA A 30 3.56 -22.57 2.95
C ALA A 30 2.29 -21.79 2.54
N GLU A 31 1.99 -20.71 3.24
CA GLU A 31 0.83 -19.85 3.03
C GLU A 31 1.25 -18.47 2.55
N ALA A 32 0.43 -17.87 1.67
CA ALA A 32 0.60 -16.49 1.24
C ALA A 32 0.35 -15.54 2.43
N LEU A 33 1.17 -14.50 2.56
CA LEU A 33 1.06 -13.48 3.59
C LEU A 33 0.31 -12.26 3.04
N CYS A 34 -0.74 -11.81 3.73
CA CYS A 34 -1.52 -10.64 3.32
C CYS A 34 -1.04 -9.33 3.93
N ALA A 35 -0.36 -9.39 5.07
CA ALA A 35 0.14 -8.20 5.75
C ALA A 35 1.41 -8.48 6.54
N PHE A 36 2.12 -7.41 6.86
CA PHE A 36 3.26 -7.39 7.76
C PHE A 36 3.13 -6.24 8.73
N THR A 37 3.56 -6.44 9.97
CA THR A 37 3.83 -5.35 10.90
C THR A 37 5.29 -5.33 11.28
N ILE A 38 5.90 -4.15 11.30
CA ILE A 38 7.28 -3.95 11.72
C ILE A 38 7.27 -3.06 12.96
N GLU A 39 7.58 -3.63 14.13
CA GLU A 39 7.65 -2.88 15.39
C GLU A 39 8.84 -1.91 15.36
N VAL A 40 8.59 -0.61 15.56
CA VAL A 40 9.60 0.44 15.37
C VAL A 40 10.73 0.33 16.39
N ALA A 41 10.40 -0.05 17.64
CA ALA A 41 11.36 -0.10 18.74
C ALA A 41 12.36 -1.27 18.62
N THR A 42 11.90 -2.41 18.09
CA THR A 42 12.66 -3.68 18.11
C THR A 42 13.11 -4.11 16.72
N GLY A 43 12.47 -3.62 15.66
CA GLY A 43 12.65 -4.14 14.31
C GLY A 43 12.05 -5.53 14.11
N THR A 44 11.19 -6.01 15.02
CA THR A 44 10.49 -7.28 14.84
C THR A 44 9.46 -7.18 13.73
N VAL A 45 9.56 -8.09 12.76
CA VAL A 45 8.65 -8.25 11.64
C VAL A 45 7.71 -9.42 11.94
N ILE A 46 6.40 -9.16 11.90
CA ILE A 46 5.36 -10.18 12.00
C ILE A 46 4.64 -10.25 10.65
N GLY A 47 4.65 -11.42 10.01
CA GLY A 47 3.91 -11.71 8.79
C GLY A 47 2.58 -12.41 9.10
N TYR A 48 1.50 -11.94 8.48
CA TYR A 48 0.14 -12.43 8.70
C TYR A 48 -0.36 -13.21 7.48
N PRO A 49 -0.71 -14.50 7.61
CA PRO A 49 -1.18 -15.31 6.49
C PRO A 49 -2.58 -14.92 6.03
N VAL A 50 -2.89 -15.12 4.74
CA VAL A 50 -4.24 -14.90 4.17
C VAL A 50 -5.28 -15.74 4.91
N VAL A 51 -4.96 -17.01 5.14
CA VAL A 51 -5.81 -17.97 5.87
C VAL A 51 -5.31 -18.03 7.32
N GLY A 52 -6.21 -18.18 8.30
CA GLY A 52 -5.81 -18.35 9.71
C GLY A 52 -6.03 -17.11 10.58
N ALA A 53 -7.28 -16.79 10.89
CA ALA A 53 -7.62 -15.86 11.97
C ALA A 53 -7.96 -16.57 13.28
N GLY A 54 -7.78 -17.90 13.33
CA GLY A 54 -8.00 -18.69 14.53
C GLY A 54 -6.82 -18.63 15.50
N PRO A 55 -7.05 -18.94 16.78
CA PRO A 55 -5.98 -19.22 17.72
C PRO A 55 -5.04 -20.28 17.14
N GLY A 56 -3.73 -19.98 17.09
CA GLY A 56 -2.72 -20.89 16.54
C GLY A 56 -2.43 -20.74 15.04
N ALA A 57 -2.94 -19.69 14.38
CA ALA A 57 -2.43 -19.33 13.06
C ALA A 57 -0.97 -18.89 13.17
N ASP A 58 -0.07 -19.66 12.56
CA ASP A 58 1.38 -19.44 12.62
C ASP A 58 1.72 -18.13 11.90
N VAL A 59 1.84 -17.06 12.68
CA VAL A 59 2.41 -15.81 12.22
C VAL A 59 3.91 -15.98 12.08
N LEU A 60 4.46 -15.60 10.93
CA LEU A 60 5.90 -15.56 10.73
C LEU A 60 6.47 -14.46 11.62
N THR A 61 7.42 -14.78 12.50
CA THR A 61 8.12 -13.77 13.30
C THR A 61 9.59 -13.80 12.99
N LEU A 62 10.12 -12.67 12.51
CA LEU A 62 11.52 -12.49 12.14
C LEU A 62 12.05 -11.16 12.70
N ALA A 63 13.36 -11.06 12.87
CA ALA A 63 14.00 -9.75 13.00
C ALA A 63 14.20 -9.13 11.60
N ALA A 64 14.21 -7.80 11.50
CA ALA A 64 14.38 -7.10 10.22
C ALA A 64 15.71 -7.47 9.52
N ASP A 65 16.77 -7.74 10.27
CA ASP A 65 18.07 -8.18 9.75
C ASP A 65 18.09 -9.65 9.30
N ALA A 66 17.13 -10.45 9.75
CA ALA A 66 16.91 -11.83 9.33
C ALA A 66 16.01 -11.94 8.09
N LEU A 67 15.49 -10.82 7.56
CA LEU A 67 14.74 -10.85 6.31
C LEU A 67 15.61 -11.33 5.14
N PRO A 68 15.03 -12.04 4.16
CA PRO A 68 15.73 -12.46 2.95
C PRO A 68 16.41 -11.31 2.21
N ALA A 69 17.31 -11.66 1.29
CA ALA A 69 17.88 -10.69 0.36
C ALA A 69 16.78 -9.98 -0.44
N PRO A 70 16.95 -8.67 -0.76
CA PRO A 70 15.95 -7.90 -1.47
C PRO A 70 15.63 -8.51 -2.83
N GLN A 71 14.34 -8.65 -3.11
CA GLN A 71 13.85 -9.12 -4.41
C GLN A 71 13.91 -8.00 -5.46
N PRO A 72 14.03 -8.34 -6.76
CA PRO A 72 14.06 -7.34 -7.83
C PRO A 72 12.73 -6.59 -8.01
N SER A 73 11.64 -7.05 -7.39
CA SER A 73 10.32 -6.44 -7.45
C SER A 73 9.67 -6.52 -6.07
N VAL A 74 9.09 -5.41 -5.62
CA VAL A 74 8.31 -5.33 -4.38
C VAL A 74 6.89 -5.89 -4.54
N GLY A 75 6.51 -6.33 -5.75
CA GLY A 75 5.15 -6.73 -6.06
C GLY A 75 4.17 -5.58 -5.86
N ARG A 76 3.07 -5.85 -5.13
CA ARG A 76 2.04 -4.87 -4.80
C ARG A 76 2.01 -4.55 -3.30
N LEU A 77 3.17 -4.63 -2.64
CA LEU A 77 3.30 -4.22 -1.26
C LEU A 77 3.10 -2.70 -1.12
N VAL A 78 2.25 -2.30 -0.17
CA VAL A 78 2.02 -0.89 0.19
C VAL A 78 2.15 -0.71 1.68
N ILE A 79 2.85 0.34 2.10
CA ILE A 79 2.83 0.82 3.47
C ILE A 79 1.49 1.53 3.68
N VAL A 80 0.73 1.08 4.67
CA VAL A 80 -0.56 1.67 5.02
C VAL A 80 -0.36 2.83 6.00
N GLY A 81 0.49 2.63 7.01
CA GLY A 81 0.73 3.64 8.03
C GLY A 81 1.31 3.06 9.32
N ARG A 82 1.29 3.88 10.37
CA ARG A 82 1.68 3.50 11.73
C ARG A 82 0.45 3.13 12.55
N THR A 83 0.53 2.00 13.25
CA THR A 83 -0.50 1.52 14.17
C THR A 83 -0.37 2.17 15.55
N PHE A 84 -1.44 2.09 16.35
CA PHE A 84 -1.39 2.45 17.78
C PHE A 84 -0.47 1.56 18.63
N ALA A 85 -0.01 0.42 18.08
CA ALA A 85 0.96 -0.45 18.72
C ALA A 85 2.41 -0.09 18.35
N GLU A 86 2.65 1.09 17.77
CA GLU A 86 3.98 1.55 17.35
C GLU A 86 4.65 0.63 16.31
N SER A 87 3.83 0.03 15.43
CA SER A 87 4.31 -0.75 14.29
C SER A 87 3.96 -0.08 12.97
N ILE A 88 4.81 -0.23 11.96
CA ILE A 88 4.47 0.11 10.57
C ILE A 88 3.71 -1.06 9.95
N LEU A 89 2.53 -0.80 9.40
CA LEU A 89 1.70 -1.78 8.70
C LEU A 89 1.98 -1.74 7.20
N VAL A 90 2.26 -2.91 6.63
CA VAL A 90 2.43 -3.14 5.19
C VAL A 90 1.41 -4.18 4.75
N VAL A 91 0.79 -3.99 3.59
CA VAL A 91 -0.19 -4.92 3.02
C VAL A 91 0.30 -5.40 1.66
N ASP A 92 0.16 -6.70 1.39
CA ASP A 92 0.33 -7.24 0.04
C ASP A 92 -1.00 -7.26 -0.71
N LEU A 93 -1.21 -6.23 -1.54
CA LEU A 93 -2.42 -6.12 -2.34
C LEU A 93 -2.59 -7.27 -3.34
N ALA A 94 -1.54 -8.01 -3.70
CA ALA A 94 -1.66 -9.17 -4.59
C ALA A 94 -2.49 -10.30 -3.96
N THR A 95 -2.58 -10.33 -2.63
CA THR A 95 -3.40 -11.30 -1.88
C THR A 95 -4.81 -10.79 -1.58
N VAL A 96 -5.09 -9.52 -1.85
CA VAL A 96 -6.36 -8.84 -1.56
C VAL A 96 -6.97 -8.38 -2.89
N PRO A 97 -7.72 -9.24 -3.60
CA PRO A 97 -8.19 -8.94 -4.96
C PRO A 97 -9.15 -7.74 -5.02
N SER A 98 -9.84 -7.42 -3.94
CA SER A 98 -10.68 -6.24 -3.82
C SER A 98 -10.55 -5.66 -2.42
N ILE A 99 -10.30 -4.36 -2.32
CA ILE A 99 -10.25 -3.62 -1.05
C ILE A 99 -10.98 -2.30 -1.19
N ALA A 100 -11.74 -1.90 -0.17
CA ALA A 100 -12.34 -0.57 -0.13
C ALA A 100 -11.48 0.43 0.67
N ILE A 101 -11.55 1.71 0.32
CA ILE A 101 -11.05 2.81 1.12
C ILE A 101 -12.23 3.75 1.36
N ASP A 102 -12.60 3.88 2.62
CA ASP A 102 -13.59 4.82 3.13
C ASP A 102 -12.93 5.93 3.92
N GLY A 103 -13.68 7.00 4.09
CA GLY A 103 -13.23 8.18 4.80
C GLY A 103 -13.82 9.45 4.23
N ALA A 104 -13.44 10.57 4.82
CA ALA A 104 -13.82 11.88 4.31
C ALA A 104 -13.13 12.22 2.97
N VAL A 105 -11.92 11.70 2.76
CA VAL A 105 -11.08 11.96 1.57
C VAL A 105 -10.34 10.67 1.17
N PRO A 106 -11.04 9.63 0.70
CA PRO A 106 -10.42 8.34 0.37
C PRO A 106 -9.34 8.45 -0.72
N GLU A 107 -9.43 9.45 -1.59
CA GLU A 107 -8.43 9.75 -2.61
C GLU A 107 -7.05 10.03 -2.02
N ALA A 108 -6.96 10.63 -0.82
CA ALA A 108 -5.68 10.95 -0.21
C ALA A 108 -4.90 9.69 0.16
N THR A 109 -5.58 8.69 0.72
CA THR A 109 -5.01 7.36 1.00
C THR A 109 -4.71 6.63 -0.30
N ALA A 110 -5.64 6.64 -1.26
CA ALA A 110 -5.46 5.97 -2.54
C ALA A 110 -4.23 6.48 -3.30
N ARG A 111 -4.03 7.80 -3.34
CA ARG A 111 -2.83 8.43 -3.94
C ARG A 111 -1.55 8.00 -3.25
N ALA A 112 -1.54 7.92 -1.91
CA ALA A 112 -0.38 7.44 -1.17
C ALA A 112 -0.01 6.00 -1.57
N TRP A 113 -0.99 5.13 -1.78
CA TRP A 113 -0.75 3.76 -2.24
C TRP A 113 -0.31 3.74 -3.71
N VAL A 114 -0.96 4.51 -4.57
CA VAL A 114 -0.63 4.65 -6.00
C VAL A 114 0.84 5.07 -6.18
N LEU A 115 1.33 6.07 -5.43
CA LEU A 115 2.74 6.48 -5.54
C LEU A 115 3.70 5.36 -5.18
N GLN A 116 3.42 4.62 -4.11
CA GLN A 116 4.26 3.49 -3.69
C GLN A 116 4.25 2.38 -4.74
N LEU A 117 3.07 2.04 -5.26
CA LEU A 117 2.90 1.02 -6.29
C LEU A 117 3.64 1.38 -7.58
N LEU A 118 3.62 2.65 -7.97
CA LEU A 118 4.32 3.13 -9.16
C LEU A 118 5.85 3.11 -9.01
N LEU A 119 6.41 2.97 -7.81
CA LEU A 119 7.84 2.71 -7.65
C LEU A 119 8.25 1.35 -8.24
N ASN A 120 7.32 0.39 -8.33
CA ASN A 120 7.55 -0.86 -9.04
C ASN A 120 7.34 -0.65 -10.54
N PRO A 121 8.39 -0.78 -11.40
CA PRO A 121 8.27 -0.56 -12.85
C PRO A 121 7.32 -1.53 -13.55
N GLN A 122 6.99 -2.67 -12.92
CA GLN A 122 6.07 -3.67 -13.48
C GLN A 122 4.61 -3.32 -13.27
N VAL A 123 4.31 -2.46 -12.30
CA VAL A 123 2.93 -2.07 -11.97
C VAL A 123 2.42 -1.03 -12.96
N THR A 124 1.19 -1.26 -13.39
CA THR A 124 0.34 -0.32 -14.13
C THR A 124 -0.98 -0.15 -13.41
N ILE A 125 -1.54 1.05 -13.51
CA ILE A 125 -2.74 1.46 -12.82
C ILE A 125 -3.73 2.02 -13.84
N THR A 126 -4.98 1.57 -13.73
CA THR A 126 -6.11 2.14 -14.48
C THR A 126 -7.18 2.59 -13.50
N THR A 127 -7.72 3.78 -13.67
CA THR A 127 -8.74 4.32 -12.77
C THR A 127 -9.80 5.12 -13.52
N ASN A 128 -11.01 5.19 -12.99
CA ASN A 128 -12.07 6.08 -13.47
C ASN A 128 -12.09 7.45 -12.76
N SER A 129 -11.17 7.70 -11.82
CA SER A 129 -11.04 8.99 -11.14
C SER A 129 -9.96 9.87 -11.79
N GLY A 130 -10.38 11.04 -12.28
CA GLY A 130 -9.46 12.09 -12.72
C GLY A 130 -8.70 12.76 -11.56
N ALA A 131 -9.07 12.48 -10.31
CA ALA A 131 -8.32 12.93 -9.14
C ALA A 131 -7.13 12.02 -8.80
N ILE A 132 -7.03 10.86 -9.46
CA ILE A 132 -5.96 9.86 -9.29
C ILE A 132 -5.22 9.61 -10.61
N GLY A 133 -5.92 9.45 -11.73
CA GLY A 133 -5.32 9.36 -13.06
C GLY A 133 -5.14 10.75 -13.65
N GLY A 134 -4.00 11.02 -14.30
CA GLY A 134 -3.68 12.34 -14.86
C GLY A 134 -2.48 12.33 -15.82
N ALA A 135 -2.29 13.42 -16.56
CA ALA A 135 -1.39 13.48 -17.70
C ALA A 135 0.11 13.33 -17.36
N GLY A 136 0.53 13.50 -16.10
CA GLY A 136 1.91 13.27 -15.66
C GLY A 136 2.29 11.82 -15.30
N LEU A 137 1.36 10.86 -15.31
CA LEU A 137 1.62 9.49 -14.83
C LEU A 137 1.36 8.45 -15.93
N PRO A 138 2.34 8.11 -16.80
CA PRO A 138 2.12 7.26 -17.97
C PRO A 138 1.68 5.83 -17.62
N ARG A 139 2.00 5.38 -16.39
CA ARG A 139 1.57 4.09 -15.85
C ARG A 139 0.35 4.19 -14.93
N CYS A 140 -0.27 5.35 -14.79
CA CYS A 140 -1.53 5.57 -14.07
C CYS A 140 -2.52 6.31 -14.98
N SER A 141 -3.28 5.55 -15.76
CA SER A 141 -4.18 6.11 -16.77
C SER A 141 -5.59 6.31 -16.24
N HIS A 142 -6.18 7.46 -16.59
CA HIS A 142 -7.60 7.73 -16.39
C HIS A 142 -8.40 7.17 -17.58
N THR A 143 -9.31 6.25 -17.31
CA THR A 143 -10.17 5.62 -18.33
C THR A 143 -11.56 5.36 -17.78
N PHE A 144 -12.53 5.20 -18.67
CA PHE A 144 -13.87 4.78 -18.28
C PHE A 144 -13.86 3.31 -17.86
N ILE A 145 -14.32 3.02 -16.64
CA ILE A 145 -14.49 1.65 -16.13
C ILE A 145 -16.00 1.40 -15.97
N PRO A 146 -16.62 0.52 -16.79
CA PRO A 146 -18.04 0.21 -16.67
C PRO A 146 -18.33 -0.60 -15.39
N GLY A 147 -19.50 -0.36 -14.79
CA GLY A 147 -20.08 -1.30 -13.82
C GLY A 147 -20.04 -0.92 -12.33
N GLY A 148 -19.77 0.32 -11.94
CA GLY A 148 -19.90 0.72 -10.54
C GLY A 148 -19.93 2.22 -10.34
N GLY A 149 -20.93 2.72 -9.61
CA GLY A 149 -21.01 4.14 -9.22
C GLY A 149 -19.92 4.60 -8.26
N ALA A 150 -18.96 3.73 -7.94
CA ALA A 150 -17.80 4.02 -7.11
C ALA A 150 -16.58 4.33 -7.98
N THR A 151 -15.65 5.10 -7.41
CA THR A 151 -14.31 5.23 -7.98
C THR A 151 -13.55 3.91 -7.81
N ILE A 152 -12.88 3.46 -8.87
CA ILE A 152 -12.11 2.22 -8.91
C ILE A 152 -10.69 2.55 -9.36
N VAL A 153 -9.71 1.96 -8.69
CA VAL A 153 -8.30 1.95 -9.06
C VAL A 153 -7.88 0.49 -9.21
N ASN A 154 -7.63 0.04 -10.43
CA ASN A 154 -7.12 -1.30 -10.71
C ASN A 154 -5.60 -1.29 -10.72
N VAL A 155 -4.98 -2.23 -10.03
CA VAL A 155 -3.54 -2.40 -9.91
C VAL A 155 -3.14 -3.71 -10.59
N ASP A 156 -2.36 -3.60 -11.66
CA ASP A 156 -1.93 -4.72 -12.49
C ASP A 156 -0.40 -4.74 -12.64
N ASP A 157 0.23 -5.81 -12.15
CA ASP A 157 1.66 -6.12 -12.31
C ASP A 157 1.90 -7.32 -13.26
N LYS A 158 0.90 -7.63 -14.10
CA LYS A 158 0.84 -8.78 -15.02
C LYS A 158 0.68 -10.14 -14.32
N ARG A 159 0.34 -10.16 -13.04
CA ARG A 159 -0.03 -11.38 -12.29
C ARG A 159 -1.50 -11.33 -11.94
N LEU A 160 -2.24 -12.41 -12.18
CA LEU A 160 -3.64 -12.49 -11.76
C LEU A 160 -3.74 -12.96 -10.29
N PRO A 161 -4.77 -12.50 -9.55
CA PRO A 161 -5.80 -11.54 -9.97
C PRO A 161 -5.29 -10.10 -10.00
N VAL A 162 -5.92 -9.23 -10.79
CA VAL A 162 -5.76 -7.76 -10.67
C VAL A 162 -6.40 -7.32 -9.36
N THR A 163 -5.76 -6.38 -8.64
CA THR A 163 -6.34 -5.83 -7.41
C THR A 163 -7.20 -4.63 -7.73
N ALA A 164 -8.44 -4.60 -7.23
CA ALA A 164 -9.33 -3.45 -7.33
C ALA A 164 -9.42 -2.70 -5.99
N ILE A 165 -8.96 -1.46 -5.95
CA ILE A 165 -9.17 -0.54 -4.83
C ILE A 165 -10.41 0.28 -5.14
N ARG A 166 -11.44 0.22 -4.30
CA ARG A 166 -12.70 0.96 -4.45
C ARG A 166 -12.74 2.12 -3.46
N LEU A 167 -13.08 3.32 -3.91
CA LEU A 167 -13.18 4.48 -3.01
C LEU A 167 -14.64 4.75 -2.70
N SER A 168 -14.95 4.79 -1.40
CA SER A 168 -16.31 4.97 -0.88
C SER A 168 -17.39 4.17 -1.62
N PRO A 169 -17.24 2.83 -1.73
CA PRO A 169 -18.30 2.02 -2.30
C PRO A 169 -19.54 2.06 -1.40
N ALA A 170 -20.72 1.81 -1.97
CA ALA A 170 -21.98 1.77 -1.20
C ALA A 170 -22.00 0.65 -0.14
N GLU A 171 -21.25 -0.42 -0.38
CA GLU A 171 -21.09 -1.55 0.54
C GLU A 171 -19.63 -1.97 0.58
N ASN A 172 -19.13 -2.19 1.79
CA ASN A 172 -17.78 -2.70 2.00
C ASN A 172 -17.76 -4.22 1.92
N GLY A 173 -16.71 -4.71 1.27
CA GLY A 173 -16.32 -6.10 1.39
C GLY A 173 -15.68 -6.39 2.76
N PRO A 174 -15.20 -7.62 2.97
CA PRO A 174 -14.48 -7.98 4.18
C PRO A 174 -13.14 -7.24 4.35
N ASP A 175 -12.59 -6.74 3.24
CA ASP A 175 -11.32 -6.02 3.20
C ASP A 175 -11.58 -4.54 2.91
N TYR A 176 -11.29 -3.67 3.88
CA TYR A 176 -11.48 -2.23 3.73
C TYR A 176 -10.61 -1.43 4.71
N ALA A 177 -10.28 -0.20 4.32
CA ALA A 177 -9.65 0.79 5.19
C ALA A 177 -10.67 1.90 5.48
N ASP A 178 -10.95 2.20 6.74
CA ASP A 178 -11.76 3.35 7.15
C ASP A 178 -10.84 4.41 7.76
N ILE A 179 -10.55 5.47 7.00
CA ILE A 179 -9.54 6.47 7.34
C ILE A 179 -10.18 7.85 7.51
N ALA A 180 -10.07 8.41 8.70
CA ALA A 180 -10.53 9.76 9.01
C ALA A 180 -9.66 10.83 8.32
N ALA A 181 -10.18 12.05 8.24
CA ALA A 181 -9.48 13.18 7.60
C ALA A 181 -8.15 13.55 8.27
N ASP A 182 -7.97 13.22 9.55
CA ASP A 182 -6.73 13.43 10.30
C ASP A 182 -5.70 12.31 10.09
N GLY A 183 -6.06 11.26 9.33
CA GLY A 183 -5.23 10.09 9.06
C GLY A 183 -5.29 9.02 10.14
N THR A 184 -6.05 9.18 11.21
CA THR A 184 -6.39 8.05 12.09
C THR A 184 -7.37 7.11 11.38
N GLY A 185 -7.44 5.86 11.79
CA GLY A 185 -8.40 4.93 11.17
C GLY A 185 -8.20 3.48 11.53
N GLU A 186 -8.82 2.61 10.75
CA GLU A 186 -8.76 1.16 10.91
C GLU A 186 -8.59 0.49 9.54
N LEU A 187 -7.75 -0.54 9.47
CA LEU A 187 -7.65 -1.43 8.31
C LEU A 187 -8.20 -2.80 8.69
N TYR A 188 -9.13 -3.30 7.89
CA TYR A 188 -9.68 -4.63 7.97
C TYR A 188 -9.18 -5.49 6.81
N LEU A 189 -8.65 -6.67 7.13
CA LEU A 189 -8.40 -7.74 6.17
C LEU A 189 -9.08 -9.02 6.67
N GLY A 190 -10.26 -9.29 6.12
CA GLY A 190 -11.20 -10.26 6.65
C GLY A 190 -11.50 -10.03 8.12
N PRO A 191 -11.25 -11.01 9.01
CA PRO A 191 -11.51 -10.88 10.44
C PRO A 191 -10.39 -10.11 11.20
N ARG A 192 -9.29 -9.73 10.54
CA ARG A 192 -8.20 -8.98 11.18
C ARG A 192 -8.47 -7.49 11.09
N CYS A 193 -8.14 -6.77 12.16
CA CYS A 193 -8.26 -5.33 12.25
C CYS A 193 -6.97 -4.75 12.83
N TRP A 194 -6.43 -3.71 12.18
CA TRP A 194 -5.34 -2.90 12.69
C TRP A 194 -5.82 -1.47 12.90
N ARG A 195 -5.67 -0.96 14.12
CA ARG A 195 -5.95 0.45 14.44
C ARG A 195 -4.75 1.30 14.06
N LEU A 196 -4.98 2.26 13.17
CA LEU A 196 -4.00 3.17 12.63
C LEU A 196 -3.98 4.46 13.45
N GLN A 197 -2.82 4.78 14.01
CA GLN A 197 -2.56 6.08 14.60
C GLN A 197 -2.33 7.13 13.51
N GLN A 198 -1.70 6.73 12.41
CA GLN A 198 -1.45 7.60 11.26
C GLN A 198 -1.35 6.75 9.99
N ALA A 199 -2.31 6.90 9.09
CA ALA A 199 -2.25 6.42 7.72
C ALA A 199 -1.36 7.34 6.86
N LEU A 200 -0.76 6.76 5.82
CA LEU A 200 -0.09 7.55 4.79
C LEU A 200 -1.15 8.21 3.90
N LEU A 201 -1.03 9.54 3.76
CA LEU A 201 -1.94 10.37 2.99
C LEU A 201 -1.16 11.28 2.05
N VAL A 202 -1.67 11.48 0.84
CA VAL A 202 -1.20 12.52 -0.08
C VAL A 202 -2.36 13.45 -0.39
N ASP A 203 -2.31 14.64 0.23
CA ASP A 203 -3.31 15.68 0.02
C ASP A 203 -3.33 16.20 -1.43
N ASP A 204 -4.40 16.93 -1.77
CA ASP A 204 -4.62 17.51 -3.09
C ASP A 204 -3.48 18.42 -3.56
N GLU A 205 -2.90 19.20 -2.65
CA GLU A 205 -1.86 20.16 -2.98
C GLU A 205 -0.56 19.44 -3.37
N LYS A 206 -0.12 18.48 -2.53
CA LYS A 206 1.05 17.65 -2.81
C LYS A 206 0.86 16.83 -4.08
N TRP A 207 -0.33 16.27 -4.28
CA TRP A 207 -0.64 15.49 -5.48
C TRP A 207 -0.55 16.34 -6.74
N ARG A 208 -1.18 17.52 -6.76
CA ARG A 208 -1.13 18.44 -7.91
C ARG A 208 0.28 18.94 -8.18
N SER A 209 1.02 19.28 -7.12
CA SER A 209 2.41 19.71 -7.25
C SER A 209 3.27 18.61 -7.89
N LEU A 210 3.11 17.37 -7.46
CA LEU A 210 3.84 16.24 -8.04
C LEU A 210 3.45 16.00 -9.51
N ALA A 211 2.14 15.99 -9.80
CA ALA A 211 1.65 15.81 -11.17
C ALA A 211 2.20 16.88 -12.12
N ALA A 212 2.21 18.16 -11.69
CA ALA A 212 2.75 19.26 -12.47
C ALA A 212 4.26 19.12 -12.73
N THR A 213 5.04 18.68 -11.74
CA THR A 213 6.48 18.41 -11.94
C THR A 213 6.71 17.31 -12.97
N LEU A 214 5.97 16.20 -12.87
CA LEU A 214 6.12 15.06 -13.78
C LEU A 214 5.68 15.38 -15.22
N GLU A 215 4.67 16.22 -15.39
CA GLU A 215 4.27 16.74 -16.72
C GLU A 215 5.38 17.57 -17.35
N GLN A 216 6.00 18.47 -16.57
CA GLN A 216 7.11 19.30 -17.06
C GLN A 216 8.33 18.47 -17.46
N GLU A 217 8.66 17.42 -16.69
CA GLU A 217 9.77 16.53 -17.03
C GLU A 217 9.52 15.78 -18.35
N GLN A 218 8.28 15.32 -18.59
CA GLN A 218 7.92 14.64 -19.85
C GLN A 218 7.94 15.57 -21.06
N GLU A 219 7.51 16.82 -20.90
CA GLU A 219 7.58 17.82 -21.98
C GLU A 219 9.04 18.15 -22.35
N GLN A 220 9.93 18.20 -21.36
CA GLN A 220 11.36 18.41 -21.59
C GLN A 220 12.00 17.20 -22.31
N GLU A 221 11.64 15.97 -21.94
CA GLU A 221 12.11 14.77 -22.65
C GLU A 221 11.62 14.69 -24.10
N GLN A 222 10.44 15.22 -24.41
CA GLN A 222 9.90 15.22 -25.79
C GLN A 222 10.52 16.30 -26.70
N THR A 223 11.15 17.33 -26.12
CA THR A 223 11.74 18.44 -26.87
C THR A 223 13.26 18.36 -27.03
N ALA A 224 13.91 17.40 -26.34
CA ALA A 224 15.33 17.10 -26.46
C ALA A 224 15.62 16.05 -27.55
#